data_AF-A0A1A6FXF3-F1
#
_entry.id   AF-A0A1A6FXF3-F1
#
_cell.length_a   1.000
_cell.length_b   1.000
_cell.length_c   1.000
_cell.angle_alpha   90.00
_cell.angle_beta   90.00
_cell.angle_gamma   90.00
#
_symmetry.space_group_name_H-M   'P 1'
#
loop_
_entity.id
_entity.type
_entity.pdbx_description
1 polymer ?
#
loop_
_entity_poly.entity_id
_entity_poly.type
_entity_poly.pdbx_seq_one_letter_code
_entity_poly.pdbx_strand_id
1 'polypeptide(L)'
;SEKNWEAVGGGQAESEKKYFFINVCHRVLQEGKARSCPEDAAVCAVDKNGSKNLGKFVSSPTKEKGHIQLSYSDGDDCGSDKKITTNITLVCRPGDLESAPVLRTTGPDGCFYEFEWHTAAACVLSKTEGENCTVFDAQAGFSFDLSLLTKKNGAYKVGTENDKKSWNLGLNNTKLSYYDGMIKLSYRDGTPYNNEKHTPRATLITFLCDRDAGVGFPEYQDNSTYNFRWYTSYACPEEPLECMVTDPSKMEQYDLSSLVKFEGGSGGNWYAMENSRERVSRRKYYINVCRPLNPVRGCDRYASVCQMRYEIKEGSLAETVSISNLGVAKTGPVVEESGSLVLEYVNGSACTTSDGRLTTYSTRIHLVCGRENLVSAV
;
A
#
# COMPACT_ATOMS: atom_id res chain seq x y z
N SER A 1 7.06 0.54 8.59
CA SER A 1 7.21 1.13 9.96
C SER A 1 5.90 1.80 10.31
N GLU A 2 5.34 1.54 11.48
CA GLU A 2 4.06 2.13 11.88
C GLU A 2 4.17 3.67 11.97
N LYS A 3 3.21 4.39 11.41
CA LYS A 3 3.14 5.86 11.41
C LYS A 3 1.69 6.28 11.65
N ASN A 4 1.51 7.48 12.21
CA ASN A 4 0.19 8.10 12.29
C ASN A 4 -0.23 8.63 10.92
N TRP A 5 -1.53 8.84 10.76
CA TRP A 5 -2.10 9.62 9.67
C TRP A 5 -2.22 11.09 10.09
N GLU A 6 -1.89 12.00 9.18
CA GLU A 6 -2.11 13.44 9.32
C GLU A 6 -3.36 13.84 8.54
N ALA A 7 -4.41 14.27 9.24
CA ALA A 7 -5.64 14.65 8.57
C ALA A 7 -5.51 15.99 7.82
N VAL A 8 -6.26 16.12 6.71
CA VAL A 8 -6.44 17.38 6.02
C VAL A 8 -7.34 18.29 6.87
N GLY A 9 -6.80 19.41 7.34
CA GLY A 9 -7.56 20.47 7.97
C GLY A 9 -8.34 21.28 6.94
N GLY A 10 -9.63 21.50 7.17
CA GLY A 10 -10.44 22.43 6.38
C GLY A 10 -9.87 23.85 6.45
N GLY A 11 -10.10 24.67 5.41
CA GLY A 11 -9.55 26.02 5.23
C GLY A 11 -9.92 27.04 6.33
N GLN A 12 -9.36 26.83 7.52
CA GLN A 12 -9.45 27.72 8.68
C GLN A 12 -8.51 28.92 8.49
N ALA A 13 -8.80 30.01 9.20
CA ALA A 13 -7.93 31.18 9.25
C ALA A 13 -6.53 30.78 9.74
N GLU A 14 -5.50 31.48 9.26
CA GLU A 14 -4.08 31.15 9.48
C GLU A 14 -3.69 31.05 10.98
N SER A 15 -4.43 31.74 11.85
CA SER A 15 -4.25 31.71 13.31
C SER A 15 -4.82 30.48 14.02
N GLU A 16 -5.61 29.64 13.33
CA GLU A 16 -6.31 28.48 13.91
C GLU A 16 -5.83 27.14 13.36
N LYS A 17 -4.88 27.14 12.40
CA LYS A 17 -4.42 25.92 11.76
C LYS A 17 -3.73 24.98 12.76
N LYS A 18 -4.22 23.73 12.82
CA LYS A 18 -3.70 22.67 13.69
C LYS A 18 -3.30 21.46 12.84
N TYR A 19 -2.31 20.71 13.32
CA TYR A 19 -2.08 19.35 12.88
C TYR A 19 -3.08 18.44 13.56
N PHE A 20 -3.70 17.52 12.82
CA PHE A 20 -4.57 16.50 13.38
C PHE A 20 -3.95 15.13 13.11
N PHE A 21 -3.48 14.46 14.15
CA PHE A 21 -2.93 13.11 14.04
C PHE A 21 -3.99 12.09 14.44
N ILE A 22 -4.19 11.08 13.60
CA ILE A 22 -5.16 10.01 13.80
C ILE A 22 -4.42 8.68 13.73
N ASN A 23 -4.75 7.78 14.65
CA ASN A 23 -4.40 6.37 14.53
C ASN A 23 -5.64 5.50 14.73
N VAL A 24 -5.91 4.58 13.81
CA VAL A 24 -7.13 3.76 13.83
C VAL A 24 -6.87 2.49 14.61
N CYS A 25 -7.76 2.16 15.54
CA CYS A 25 -7.66 0.98 16.41
C CYS A 25 -6.39 0.94 17.28
N HIS A 26 -5.68 2.05 17.43
CA HIS A 26 -4.47 2.17 18.23
C HIS A 26 -4.32 3.62 18.75
N ARG A 27 -3.47 3.83 19.76
CA ARG A 27 -3.09 5.19 20.19
C ARG A 27 -2.22 5.89 19.14
N VAL A 28 -2.27 7.21 19.10
CA VAL A 28 -1.35 8.05 18.34
C VAL A 28 0.08 7.77 18.82
N LEU A 29 0.96 7.45 17.88
CA LEU A 29 2.38 7.24 18.12
C LEU A 29 3.04 8.59 18.40
N GLN A 30 3.82 8.70 19.48
CA GLN A 30 4.46 9.95 19.89
C GLN A 30 5.75 10.23 19.08
N GLU A 31 5.61 10.35 17.77
CA GLU A 31 6.70 10.53 16.81
C GLU A 31 6.58 11.85 16.05
N GLY A 32 7.72 12.41 15.61
CA GLY A 32 7.75 13.64 14.84
C GLY A 32 7.00 14.79 15.52
N LYS A 33 6.05 15.40 14.78
CA LYS A 33 5.20 16.50 15.26
C LYS A 33 4.13 16.04 16.27
N ALA A 34 3.86 14.74 16.37
CA ALA A 34 2.91 14.16 17.33
C ALA A 34 3.56 13.81 18.69
N ARG A 35 4.85 14.12 18.90
CA ARG A 35 5.56 13.77 20.15
C ARG A 35 4.93 14.36 21.41
N SER A 36 4.27 15.52 21.31
CA SER A 36 3.57 16.13 22.44
C SER A 36 2.18 15.55 22.69
N CYS A 37 1.68 14.66 21.83
CA CYS A 37 0.33 14.10 21.98
C CYS A 37 0.18 13.26 23.26
N PRO A 38 -0.97 13.34 23.94
CA PRO A 38 -1.26 12.48 25.10
C PRO A 38 -1.18 10.98 24.74
N GLU A 39 -0.62 10.16 25.63
CA GLU A 39 -0.28 8.75 25.36
C GLU A 39 -1.49 7.86 25.03
N ASP A 40 -2.68 8.22 25.47
CA ASP A 40 -3.92 7.45 25.30
C ASP A 40 -4.85 8.04 24.23
N ALA A 41 -4.44 9.14 23.58
CA ALA A 41 -5.19 9.74 22.49
C ALA A 41 -5.17 8.83 21.25
N ALA A 42 -6.33 8.56 20.66
CA ALA A 42 -6.46 7.98 19.32
C ALA A 42 -6.54 9.06 18.24
N VAL A 43 -6.97 10.27 18.62
CA VAL A 43 -6.96 11.48 17.80
C VAL A 43 -6.35 12.61 18.61
N CYS A 44 -5.40 13.33 18.03
CA CYS A 44 -4.66 14.40 18.68
C CYS A 44 -4.58 15.64 17.79
N ALA A 45 -4.89 16.81 18.34
CA ALA A 45 -4.58 18.09 17.71
C ALA A 45 -3.28 18.66 18.26
N VAL A 46 -2.42 19.19 17.39
CA VAL A 46 -1.19 19.90 17.78
C VAL A 46 -1.14 21.26 17.10
N ASP A 47 -0.99 22.31 17.89
CA ASP A 47 -0.82 23.69 17.43
C ASP A 47 0.32 24.39 18.20
N LYS A 48 0.45 25.71 18.03
CA LYS A 48 1.51 26.50 18.71
C LYS A 48 1.33 26.57 20.23
N ASN A 49 0.12 26.36 20.73
CA ASN A 49 -0.22 26.45 22.15
C ASN A 49 -0.05 25.09 22.87
N GLY A 50 0.04 23.99 22.14
CA GLY A 50 0.29 22.67 22.69
C GLY A 50 -0.43 21.57 21.91
N SER A 51 -0.61 20.43 22.57
CA SER A 51 -1.38 19.30 22.08
C SER A 51 -2.70 19.16 22.84
N LYS A 52 -3.71 18.57 22.20
CA LYS A 52 -5.02 18.27 22.80
C LYS A 52 -5.47 16.86 22.45
N ASN A 53 -5.92 16.09 23.43
CA ASN A 53 -6.58 14.81 23.22
C ASN A 53 -7.99 15.05 22.65
N LEU A 54 -8.28 14.55 21.45
CA LEU A 54 -9.58 14.68 20.81
C LEU A 54 -10.44 13.41 20.93
N GLY A 55 -9.97 12.39 21.64
CA GLY A 55 -10.69 11.17 21.91
C GLY A 55 -9.78 9.95 22.01
N LYS A 56 -10.24 8.98 22.79
CA LYS A 56 -9.63 7.67 23.04
C LYS A 56 -10.43 6.59 22.35
N PHE A 57 -9.75 5.48 22.02
CA PHE A 57 -10.39 4.31 21.44
C PHE A 57 -11.12 3.52 22.53
N VAL A 58 -12.44 3.76 22.64
CA VAL A 58 -13.29 3.13 23.68
C VAL A 58 -14.20 2.03 23.13
N SER A 59 -14.53 2.08 21.85
CA SER A 59 -15.52 1.18 21.23
C SER A 59 -15.07 0.72 19.85
N SER A 60 -15.44 -0.51 19.50
CA SER A 60 -15.19 -1.08 18.18
C SER A 60 -15.92 -0.31 17.07
N PRO A 61 -15.44 -0.40 15.81
CA PRO A 61 -16.10 0.21 14.66
C PRO A 61 -17.52 -0.31 14.47
N THR A 62 -18.45 0.56 14.06
CA THR A 62 -19.83 0.19 13.75
C THR A 62 -20.14 0.44 12.27
N LYS A 63 -21.14 -0.26 11.72
CA LYS A 63 -21.62 -0.01 10.37
C LYS A 63 -22.90 0.83 10.43
N GLU A 64 -22.84 2.07 9.96
CA GLU A 64 -23.97 2.99 9.92
C GLU A 64 -24.19 3.52 8.50
N LYS A 65 -25.44 3.46 8.01
CA LYS A 65 -25.85 3.99 6.68
C LYS A 65 -24.98 3.54 5.49
N GLY A 66 -24.38 2.35 5.58
CA GLY A 66 -23.51 1.80 4.53
C GLY A 66 -22.03 2.18 4.64
N HIS A 67 -21.66 3.00 5.63
CA HIS A 67 -20.28 3.38 5.94
C HIS A 67 -19.84 2.75 7.27
N ILE A 68 -18.53 2.74 7.52
CA ILE A 68 -17.98 2.32 8.81
C ILE A 68 -17.76 3.59 9.64
N GLN A 69 -18.26 3.61 10.87
CA GLN A 69 -18.12 4.74 11.78
C GLN A 69 -17.25 4.35 12.96
N LEU A 70 -16.27 5.20 13.27
CA LEU A 70 -15.43 5.12 14.44
C LEU A 70 -15.80 6.28 15.36
N SER A 71 -16.18 5.98 16.59
CA SER A 71 -16.49 7.00 17.60
C SER A 71 -15.44 6.94 18.70
N TYR A 72 -14.75 8.05 18.90
CA TYR A 72 -13.75 8.23 19.95
C TYR A 72 -14.29 9.21 20.99
N SER A 73 -14.22 8.84 22.27
CA SER A 73 -14.72 9.66 23.38
C SER A 73 -13.65 9.84 24.45
N ASP A 74 -13.99 10.49 25.57
CA ASP A 74 -13.07 10.71 26.69
C ASP A 74 -11.81 11.50 26.29
N GLY A 75 -11.93 12.45 25.36
CA GLY A 75 -10.87 13.42 25.05
C GLY A 75 -10.65 14.43 26.18
N ASP A 76 -9.91 15.50 25.90
CA ASP A 76 -9.70 16.56 26.88
C ASP A 76 -10.99 17.34 27.16
N ASP A 77 -10.99 18.08 28.26
CA ASP A 77 -12.11 18.95 28.61
C ASP A 77 -12.27 20.10 27.58
N CYS A 78 -13.52 20.34 27.19
CA CYS A 78 -13.90 21.43 26.28
C CYS A 78 -14.88 22.43 26.92
N GLY A 79 -15.06 22.34 28.24
CA GLY A 79 -15.92 23.25 29.02
C GLY A 79 -17.24 22.60 29.44
N SER A 80 -17.88 23.17 30.47
CA SER A 80 -19.18 22.71 31.00
C SER A 80 -19.20 21.21 31.36
N ASP A 81 -18.12 20.70 31.94
CA ASP A 81 -17.92 19.28 32.30
C ASP A 81 -18.07 18.31 31.11
N LYS A 82 -17.89 18.79 29.87
CA LYS A 82 -17.89 17.97 28.66
C LYS A 82 -16.48 17.59 28.24
N LYS A 83 -16.37 16.37 27.71
CA LYS A 83 -15.17 15.81 27.09
C LYS A 83 -15.30 15.90 25.57
N ILE A 84 -14.18 16.09 24.89
CA ILE A 84 -14.15 16.08 23.42
C ILE A 84 -14.50 14.69 22.90
N THR A 85 -15.30 14.66 21.83
CA THR A 85 -15.58 13.47 21.05
C THR A 85 -15.19 13.67 19.59
N THR A 86 -14.78 12.58 18.94
CA THR A 86 -14.44 12.56 17.52
C THR A 86 -15.16 11.43 16.82
N ASN A 87 -15.82 11.75 15.69
CA ASN A 87 -16.40 10.76 14.80
C ASN A 87 -15.60 10.72 13.49
N ILE A 88 -15.21 9.52 13.07
CA ILE A 88 -14.58 9.28 11.78
C ILE A 88 -15.49 8.38 10.95
N THR A 89 -15.93 8.87 9.80
CA THR A 89 -16.71 8.11 8.82
C THR A 89 -15.79 7.59 7.74
N LEU A 90 -15.56 6.27 7.71
CA LEU A 90 -14.82 5.61 6.65
C LEU A 90 -15.75 5.28 5.48
N VAL A 91 -15.43 5.85 4.32
CA VAL A 91 -16.16 5.68 3.07
C VAL A 91 -15.35 4.78 2.15
N CYS A 92 -15.93 3.66 1.71
CA CYS A 92 -15.27 2.77 0.75
C CYS A 92 -14.93 3.50 -0.55
N ARG A 93 -13.64 3.45 -0.92
CA ARG A 93 -13.16 3.87 -2.23
C ARG A 93 -12.10 2.85 -2.71
N PRO A 94 -12.45 1.95 -3.64
CA PRO A 94 -11.53 0.91 -4.12
C PRO A 94 -10.24 1.51 -4.69
N GLY A 95 -9.10 0.90 -4.34
CA GLY A 95 -7.77 1.27 -4.81
C GLY A 95 -7.12 2.47 -4.13
N ASP A 96 -7.86 3.21 -3.30
CA ASP A 96 -7.38 4.41 -2.61
C ASP A 96 -6.95 4.07 -1.17
N LEU A 97 -5.66 3.87 -0.98
CA LEU A 97 -5.05 3.60 0.32
C LEU A 97 -4.19 4.76 0.81
N GLU A 98 -3.90 5.72 -0.06
CA GLU A 98 -2.94 6.80 0.13
C GLU A 98 -3.60 8.12 0.55
N SER A 99 -4.91 8.25 0.37
CA SER A 99 -5.69 9.39 0.89
C SER A 99 -5.75 9.39 2.40
N ALA A 100 -5.71 10.58 2.99
CA ALA A 100 -5.84 10.78 4.42
C ALA A 100 -7.25 11.21 4.84
N PRO A 101 -7.56 11.16 6.15
CA PRO A 101 -8.81 11.69 6.68
C PRO A 101 -8.95 13.18 6.40
N VAL A 102 -10.16 13.64 6.10
CA VAL A 102 -10.46 15.06 5.90
C VAL A 102 -11.36 15.55 7.03
N LEU A 103 -10.97 16.63 7.70
CA LEU A 103 -11.82 17.29 8.69
C LEU A 103 -13.01 17.94 7.98
N ARG A 104 -14.23 17.48 8.28
CA ARG A 104 -15.49 18.00 7.72
C ARG A 104 -16.07 19.10 8.57
N THR A 105 -16.19 18.83 9.88
CA THR A 105 -16.92 19.71 10.80
C THR A 105 -16.18 19.80 12.11
N THR A 106 -16.19 21.00 12.71
CA THR A 106 -15.84 21.20 14.11
C THR A 106 -17.05 21.77 14.83
N GLY A 107 -17.39 21.20 15.98
CA GLY A 107 -18.46 21.71 16.83
C GLY A 107 -18.19 23.17 17.23
N PRO A 108 -19.21 24.04 17.26
CA PRO A 108 -19.03 25.46 17.58
C PRO A 108 -18.48 25.69 19.00
N ASP A 109 -18.63 24.72 19.90
CA ASP A 109 -18.09 24.71 21.26
C ASP A 109 -16.69 24.07 21.36
N GLY A 110 -16.12 23.60 20.24
CA GLY A 110 -14.83 22.89 20.21
C GLY A 110 -14.86 21.53 20.93
N CYS A 111 -16.05 20.99 21.21
CA CYS A 111 -16.23 19.69 21.87
C CYS A 111 -16.38 18.51 20.91
N PHE A 112 -16.49 18.77 19.61
CA PHE A 112 -16.78 17.74 18.62
C PHE A 112 -15.96 17.93 17.35
N TYR A 113 -15.41 16.84 16.82
CA TYR A 113 -14.68 16.82 15.55
C TYR A 113 -15.22 15.70 14.67
N GLU A 114 -15.49 16.01 13.41
CA GLU A 114 -15.97 15.05 12.42
C GLU A 114 -14.98 14.94 11.27
N PHE A 115 -14.48 13.74 11.06
CA PHE A 115 -13.61 13.39 9.93
C PHE A 115 -14.35 12.46 8.98
N GLU A 116 -14.04 12.61 7.70
CA GLU A 116 -14.46 11.69 6.66
C GLU A 116 -13.22 11.18 5.94
N TRP A 117 -13.13 9.86 5.79
CA TRP A 117 -11.96 9.23 5.21
C TRP A 117 -12.39 8.27 4.10
N HIS A 118 -12.06 8.63 2.87
CA HIS A 118 -12.22 7.73 1.75
C HIS A 118 -11.04 6.77 1.70
N THR A 119 -11.28 5.49 1.87
CA THR A 119 -10.23 4.48 1.87
C THR A 119 -10.73 3.12 1.37
N ALA A 120 -9.87 2.39 0.68
CA ALA A 120 -10.06 1.02 0.25
C ALA A 120 -10.25 0.05 1.43
N ALA A 121 -9.65 0.35 2.59
CA ALA A 121 -9.75 -0.50 3.79
C ALA A 121 -11.19 -0.56 4.35
N ALA A 122 -12.06 0.39 3.97
CA ALA A 122 -13.47 0.40 4.37
C ALA A 122 -14.39 -0.36 3.40
N CYS A 123 -13.83 -0.91 2.32
CA CYS A 123 -14.58 -1.68 1.35
C CYS A 123 -14.95 -3.08 1.87
N VAL A 124 -15.98 -3.67 1.28
CA VAL A 124 -16.45 -5.00 1.67
C VAL A 124 -15.43 -6.04 1.24
N LEU A 125 -14.94 -6.81 2.21
CA LEU A 125 -14.06 -7.94 1.96
C LEU A 125 -14.72 -8.93 0.99
N SER A 126 -13.99 -9.30 -0.06
CA SER A 126 -14.45 -10.29 -1.04
C SER A 126 -13.36 -11.30 -1.33
N LYS A 127 -13.77 -12.54 -1.61
CA LYS A 127 -12.85 -13.58 -2.06
C LYS A 127 -12.56 -13.35 -3.54
N THR A 128 -11.30 -13.22 -3.89
CA THR A 128 -10.85 -13.15 -5.29
C THR A 128 -10.10 -14.41 -5.67
N GLU A 129 -10.13 -14.74 -6.96
CA GLU A 129 -9.38 -15.86 -7.54
C GLU A 129 -8.49 -15.33 -8.65
N GLY A 130 -7.31 -15.93 -8.77
CA GLY A 130 -6.32 -15.58 -9.77
C GLY A 130 -5.65 -16.81 -10.35
N GLU A 131 -4.94 -16.63 -11.45
CA GLU A 131 -4.28 -17.70 -12.19
C GLU A 131 -2.81 -17.34 -12.42
N ASN A 132 -2.01 -18.29 -12.93
CA ASN A 132 -0.58 -18.08 -13.18
C ASN A 132 0.23 -17.61 -11.95
N CYS A 133 -0.16 -18.08 -10.75
CA CYS A 133 0.45 -17.69 -9.48
C CYS A 133 0.32 -16.21 -9.14
N THR A 134 -0.61 -15.49 -9.80
CA THR A 134 -0.97 -14.12 -9.44
C THR A 134 -2.42 -14.06 -8.97
N VAL A 135 -2.72 -13.17 -8.01
CA VAL A 135 -4.10 -12.91 -7.55
C VAL A 135 -4.28 -11.44 -7.21
N PHE A 136 -5.37 -10.87 -7.72
CA PHE A 136 -5.68 -9.45 -7.58
C PHE A 136 -6.51 -9.17 -6.32
N ASP A 137 -6.09 -8.19 -5.52
CA ASP A 137 -6.91 -7.61 -4.46
C ASP A 137 -7.71 -6.43 -5.02
N ALA A 138 -9.00 -6.66 -5.27
CA ALA A 138 -9.89 -5.66 -5.83
C ALA A 138 -10.16 -4.47 -4.90
N GLN A 139 -9.94 -4.62 -3.61
CA GLN A 139 -10.15 -3.54 -2.65
C GLN A 139 -8.93 -2.64 -2.62
N ALA A 140 -7.75 -3.22 -2.47
CA ALA A 140 -6.51 -2.47 -2.38
C ALA A 140 -5.95 -2.02 -3.75
N GLY A 141 -6.41 -2.62 -4.85
CA GLY A 141 -6.01 -2.23 -6.20
C GLY A 141 -4.58 -2.63 -6.55
N PHE A 142 -4.13 -3.80 -6.11
CA PHE A 142 -2.85 -4.39 -6.50
C PHE A 142 -2.93 -5.92 -6.56
N SER A 143 -2.04 -6.54 -7.36
CA SER A 143 -1.91 -7.99 -7.45
C SER A 143 -0.76 -8.54 -6.59
N PHE A 144 -1.01 -9.69 -5.96
CA PHE A 144 0.02 -10.55 -5.37
C PHE A 144 0.57 -11.50 -6.44
N ASP A 145 1.89 -11.54 -6.60
CA ASP A 145 2.59 -12.48 -7.49
C ASP A 145 3.51 -13.39 -6.66
N LEU A 146 3.15 -14.67 -6.61
CA LEU A 146 3.89 -15.71 -5.90
C LEU A 146 4.85 -16.48 -6.81
N SER A 147 5.01 -16.08 -8.08
CA SER A 147 5.92 -16.74 -9.03
C SER A 147 7.36 -16.77 -8.52
N LEU A 148 7.79 -15.78 -7.73
CA LEU A 148 9.11 -15.70 -7.11
C LEU A 148 9.37 -16.78 -6.06
N LEU A 149 8.33 -17.44 -5.55
CA LEU A 149 8.47 -18.61 -4.68
C LEU A 149 8.80 -19.89 -5.47
N THR A 150 8.65 -19.88 -6.80
CA THR A 150 8.89 -21.05 -7.64
C THR A 150 10.38 -21.33 -7.77
N LYS A 151 10.82 -22.47 -7.25
CA LYS A 151 12.18 -22.98 -7.48
C LYS A 151 12.25 -23.65 -8.85
N LYS A 152 13.01 -23.06 -9.79
CA LYS A 152 13.28 -23.68 -11.11
C LYS A 152 14.02 -25.00 -10.98
N ASN A 153 14.93 -25.08 -9.99
CA ASN A 153 15.73 -26.26 -9.70
C ASN A 153 15.55 -26.64 -8.23
N GLY A 154 15.29 -27.93 -7.97
CA GLY A 154 15.11 -28.47 -6.62
C GLY A 154 13.68 -28.36 -6.09
N ALA A 155 13.51 -28.50 -4.77
CA ALA A 155 12.22 -28.52 -4.10
C ALA A 155 12.29 -27.86 -2.71
N TYR A 156 11.13 -27.56 -2.13
CA TYR A 156 11.03 -27.29 -0.70
C TYR A 156 10.90 -28.62 0.03
N LYS A 157 11.72 -28.83 1.07
CA LYS A 157 11.76 -30.08 1.82
C LYS A 157 11.25 -29.86 3.24
N VAL A 158 9.99 -30.19 3.49
CA VAL A 158 9.39 -30.11 4.82
C VAL A 158 9.51 -31.47 5.51
N GLY A 159 10.17 -31.51 6.67
CA GLY A 159 10.38 -32.73 7.45
C GLY A 159 11.65 -33.53 7.11
N THR A 160 11.89 -34.57 7.91
CA THR A 160 13.13 -35.35 7.90
C THR A 160 12.83 -36.84 8.00
N GLU A 161 12.26 -37.45 6.95
CA GLU A 161 12.12 -38.90 6.92
C GLU A 161 12.61 -39.52 5.60
N ASN A 162 13.41 -40.57 5.76
CA ASN A 162 13.98 -41.41 4.70
C ASN A 162 13.05 -42.60 4.43
N ASP A 163 11.76 -42.33 4.25
CA ASP A 163 10.82 -43.39 3.91
C ASP A 163 10.90 -43.72 2.42
N LYS A 164 11.00 -45.01 2.09
CA LYS A 164 11.12 -45.48 0.69
C LYS A 164 9.82 -45.37 -0.11
N LYS A 165 8.71 -44.92 0.51
CA LYS A 165 7.40 -44.81 -0.12
C LYS A 165 7.04 -43.34 -0.31
N SER A 166 6.56 -43.02 -1.50
CA SER A 166 6.11 -41.67 -1.88
C SER A 166 4.65 -41.70 -2.29
N TRP A 167 3.88 -40.70 -1.85
CA TRP A 167 2.52 -40.46 -2.31
C TRP A 167 2.42 -39.07 -2.93
N ASN A 168 1.70 -38.94 -4.05
CA ASN A 168 1.38 -37.63 -4.61
C ASN A 168 0.33 -36.95 -3.72
N LEU A 169 0.62 -35.75 -3.24
CA LEU A 169 -0.27 -34.98 -2.35
C LEU A 169 -1.19 -34.00 -3.10
N GLY A 170 -1.15 -34.02 -4.44
CA GLY A 170 -2.01 -33.26 -5.33
C GLY A 170 -1.27 -32.83 -6.60
N LEU A 171 -1.99 -32.70 -7.71
CA LEU A 171 -1.48 -32.20 -8.99
C LEU A 171 -1.13 -30.71 -8.89
N ASN A 172 -0.20 -30.28 -9.74
CA ASN A 172 0.22 -28.89 -9.80
C ASN A 172 -0.96 -27.97 -10.16
N ASN A 173 -0.99 -26.82 -9.51
CA ASN A 173 -2.00 -25.80 -9.70
C ASN A 173 -1.35 -24.42 -9.61
N THR A 174 -1.85 -23.48 -10.40
CA THR A 174 -1.43 -22.07 -10.38
C THR A 174 -2.56 -21.14 -9.95
N LYS A 175 -3.74 -21.71 -9.65
CA LYS A 175 -4.90 -20.96 -9.20
C LYS A 175 -4.77 -20.61 -7.72
N LEU A 176 -4.77 -19.31 -7.44
CA LEU A 176 -4.72 -18.76 -6.11
C LEU A 176 -6.08 -18.21 -5.73
N SER A 177 -6.43 -18.30 -4.45
CA SER A 177 -7.56 -17.56 -3.89
C SER A 177 -7.09 -16.64 -2.78
N TYR A 178 -7.52 -15.39 -2.80
CA TYR A 178 -7.19 -14.40 -1.78
C TYR A 178 -8.44 -14.02 -0.99
N TYR A 179 -8.27 -13.91 0.33
CA TYR A 179 -9.27 -13.38 1.24
C TYR A 179 -8.57 -12.84 2.49
N ASP A 180 -8.71 -11.54 2.73
CA ASP A 180 -8.32 -10.87 3.98
C ASP A 180 -6.88 -11.20 4.44
N GLY A 181 -5.90 -10.85 3.61
CA GLY A 181 -4.47 -11.09 3.91
C GLY A 181 -4.01 -12.56 3.84
N MET A 182 -4.90 -13.50 3.50
CA MET A 182 -4.56 -14.91 3.29
C MET A 182 -4.65 -15.30 1.82
N ILE A 183 -3.54 -15.74 1.24
CA ILE A 183 -3.52 -16.32 -0.10
C ILE A 183 -3.48 -17.85 0.04
N LYS A 184 -4.39 -18.55 -0.64
CA LYS A 184 -4.50 -20.01 -0.58
C LYS A 184 -4.26 -20.63 -1.93
N LEU A 185 -3.46 -21.70 -1.95
CA LEU A 185 -3.21 -22.57 -3.10
C LEU A 185 -3.63 -23.99 -2.74
N SER A 186 -4.50 -24.59 -3.56
CA SER A 186 -4.99 -25.95 -3.34
C SER A 186 -4.46 -26.89 -4.43
N TYR A 187 -3.75 -27.93 -4.02
CA TYR A 187 -3.42 -29.07 -4.87
C TYR A 187 -4.42 -30.20 -4.58
N ARG A 188 -5.00 -30.75 -5.63
CA ARG A 188 -6.07 -31.77 -5.55
C ARG A 188 -5.71 -32.96 -6.44
N ASP A 189 -6.51 -34.02 -6.37
CA ASP A 189 -6.37 -35.18 -7.26
C ASP A 189 -5.01 -35.90 -7.12
N GLY A 190 -4.48 -35.94 -5.90
CA GLY A 190 -3.28 -36.71 -5.56
C GLY A 190 -3.55 -38.22 -5.48
N THR A 191 -2.53 -39.00 -5.11
CA THR A 191 -2.65 -40.45 -4.93
C THR A 191 -3.73 -40.75 -3.88
N PRO A 192 -4.76 -41.55 -4.20
CA PRO A 192 -5.82 -41.86 -3.24
C PRO A 192 -5.32 -42.52 -1.96
N TYR A 193 -6.04 -42.26 -0.86
CA TYR A 193 -5.92 -43.06 0.35
C TYR A 193 -6.38 -44.50 0.09
N ASN A 194 -5.78 -45.46 0.78
CA ASN A 194 -6.26 -46.84 0.79
C ASN A 194 -7.44 -46.99 1.79
N ASN A 195 -8.46 -46.14 1.63
CA ASN A 195 -9.72 -46.20 2.37
C ASN A 195 -10.85 -46.66 1.44
N GLU A 196 -11.99 -47.04 2.00
CA GLU A 196 -13.15 -47.55 1.24
C GLU A 196 -13.63 -46.58 0.15
N LYS A 197 -13.47 -45.28 0.40
CA LYS A 197 -13.91 -44.21 -0.51
C LYS A 197 -12.87 -43.84 -1.57
N HIS A 198 -11.69 -44.43 -1.54
CA HIS A 198 -10.52 -44.04 -2.35
C HIS A 198 -10.35 -42.52 -2.45
N THR A 199 -10.44 -41.83 -1.32
CA THR A 199 -10.42 -40.37 -1.28
C THR A 199 -9.09 -39.86 -1.84
N PRO A 200 -9.05 -38.99 -2.86
CA PRO A 200 -7.82 -38.40 -3.36
C PRO A 200 -7.12 -37.57 -2.29
N ARG A 201 -5.78 -37.67 -2.19
CA ARG A 201 -5.01 -36.76 -1.35
C ARG A 201 -5.07 -35.35 -1.92
N ALA A 202 -5.24 -34.39 -1.03
CA ALA A 202 -5.24 -32.97 -1.35
C ALA A 202 -4.39 -32.22 -0.33
N THR A 203 -3.79 -31.14 -0.80
CA THR A 203 -2.95 -30.23 -0.03
C THR A 203 -3.49 -28.82 -0.12
N LEU A 204 -3.47 -28.11 1.00
CA LEU A 204 -3.77 -26.69 1.05
C LEU A 204 -2.55 -25.95 1.62
N ILE A 205 -2.02 -25.01 0.84
CA ILE A 205 -0.95 -24.12 1.25
C ILE A 205 -1.58 -22.75 1.49
N THR A 206 -1.42 -22.22 2.70
CA THR A 206 -1.86 -20.87 3.07
C THR A 206 -0.63 -19.98 3.24
N PHE A 207 -0.47 -19.04 2.32
CA PHE A 207 0.57 -18.02 2.41
C PHE A 207 0.08 -16.88 3.31
N LEU A 208 0.96 -16.48 4.22
CA LEU A 208 0.71 -15.45 5.23
C LEU A 208 1.80 -14.38 5.10
N CYS A 209 1.40 -13.12 5.28
CA CYS A 209 2.35 -12.02 5.25
C CYS A 209 3.35 -12.12 6.42
N ASP A 210 4.63 -12.11 6.07
CA ASP A 210 5.74 -11.80 6.97
C ASP A 210 6.75 -10.97 6.16
N ARG A 211 6.88 -9.68 6.49
CA ARG A 211 7.70 -8.74 5.71
C ARG A 211 9.20 -9.07 5.77
N ASP A 212 9.65 -9.75 6.81
CA ASP A 212 11.07 -10.03 7.06
C ASP A 212 11.47 -11.44 6.58
N ALA A 213 10.50 -12.31 6.26
CA ALA A 213 10.76 -13.69 5.85
C ALA A 213 11.35 -13.84 4.43
N GLY A 214 11.26 -12.82 3.58
CA GLY A 214 11.62 -12.94 2.16
C GLY A 214 10.83 -14.06 1.46
N VAL A 215 11.53 -15.02 0.84
CA VAL A 215 10.91 -16.24 0.29
C VAL A 215 10.24 -17.09 1.37
N GLY A 216 10.77 -17.09 2.59
CA GLY A 216 10.29 -17.89 3.70
C GLY A 216 10.38 -19.40 3.46
N PHE A 217 9.67 -20.16 4.30
CA PHE A 217 9.65 -21.62 4.24
C PHE A 217 8.27 -22.19 4.60
N PRO A 218 7.79 -23.25 3.93
CA PRO A 218 6.53 -23.89 4.29
C PRO A 218 6.64 -24.72 5.57
N GLU A 219 5.68 -24.54 6.46
CA GLU A 219 5.52 -25.22 7.74
C GLU A 219 4.29 -26.12 7.71
N TYR A 220 4.45 -27.37 8.14
CA TYR A 220 3.35 -28.31 8.24
C TYR A 220 2.53 -28.06 9.51
N GLN A 221 1.20 -28.04 9.39
CA GLN A 221 0.32 -27.64 10.51
C GLN A 221 -0.54 -28.77 11.12
N ASP A 222 -0.86 -29.80 10.33
CA ASP A 222 -1.81 -30.90 10.61
C ASP A 222 -3.31 -30.52 10.74
N ASN A 223 -4.16 -31.38 10.16
CA ASN A 223 -5.63 -31.51 10.27
C ASN A 223 -6.18 -32.24 9.01
N SER A 224 -6.31 -33.57 9.05
CA SER A 224 -7.07 -34.46 8.14
C SER A 224 -6.68 -34.50 6.64
N THR A 225 -6.03 -33.46 6.13
CA THR A 225 -5.57 -33.23 4.75
C THR A 225 -4.35 -32.33 4.86
N TYR A 226 -3.30 -32.59 4.08
CA TYR A 226 -2.00 -31.93 4.25
C TYR A 226 -2.11 -30.41 4.18
N ASN A 227 -2.03 -29.73 5.33
CA ASN A 227 -2.15 -28.28 5.44
C ASN A 227 -0.78 -27.69 5.76
N PHE A 228 -0.38 -26.70 4.96
CA PHE A 228 0.86 -25.96 5.17
C PHE A 228 0.56 -24.48 5.36
N ARG A 229 1.32 -23.85 6.26
CA ARG A 229 1.43 -22.39 6.35
C ARG A 229 2.75 -21.97 5.76
N TRP A 230 2.78 -20.84 5.08
CA TRP A 230 4.00 -20.33 4.48
C TRP A 230 4.07 -18.82 4.68
N TYR A 231 4.87 -18.42 5.67
CA TYR A 231 5.15 -17.01 5.94
C TYR A 231 6.13 -16.48 4.90
N THR A 232 5.76 -15.41 4.19
CA THR A 232 6.58 -14.84 3.11
C THR A 232 6.28 -13.36 2.90
N SER A 233 7.29 -12.60 2.49
CA SER A 233 7.14 -11.18 2.17
C SER A 233 6.31 -10.95 0.89
N TYR A 234 6.20 -11.94 0.02
CA TYR A 234 5.43 -11.84 -1.23
C TYR A 234 3.91 -11.94 -1.04
N ALA A 235 3.48 -12.38 0.15
CA ALA A 235 2.08 -12.39 0.57
C ALA A 235 1.70 -11.12 1.36
N CYS A 236 2.63 -10.18 1.54
CA CYS A 236 2.36 -8.92 2.22
C CYS A 236 1.74 -7.89 1.29
N PRO A 237 0.68 -7.20 1.74
CA PRO A 237 0.21 -6.00 1.05
C PRO A 237 1.29 -4.92 1.09
N GLU A 238 1.28 -4.01 0.12
CA GLU A 238 2.11 -2.81 0.21
C GLU A 238 1.70 -1.97 1.43
N GLU A 239 2.66 -1.38 2.14
CA GLU A 239 2.32 -0.43 3.20
C GLU A 239 1.74 0.83 2.54
N PRO A 240 0.54 1.30 2.95
CA PRO A 240 -0.02 2.52 2.40
C PRO A 240 0.89 3.69 2.74
N LEU A 241 1.30 4.44 1.71
CA LEU A 241 2.09 5.64 1.87
C LEU A 241 1.19 6.85 1.75
N GLU A 242 1.08 7.60 2.84
CA GLU A 242 0.32 8.85 2.87
C GLU A 242 0.87 9.84 1.83
N CYS A 243 0.02 10.21 0.86
CA CYS A 243 0.43 11.00 -0.30
C CYS A 243 0.09 12.48 -0.15
N MET A 244 0.43 13.04 1.01
CA MET A 244 0.21 14.44 1.33
C MET A 244 1.40 15.02 2.09
N VAL A 245 1.46 16.34 2.15
CA VAL A 245 2.44 17.04 2.98
C VAL A 245 1.90 18.37 3.46
N THR A 246 2.28 18.75 4.68
CA THR A 246 1.98 20.06 5.25
C THR A 246 3.24 20.92 5.29
N ASP A 247 3.19 22.08 4.63
CA ASP A 247 4.22 23.11 4.71
C ASP A 247 4.38 23.56 6.18
N PRO A 248 5.56 23.35 6.80
CA PRO A 248 5.75 23.64 8.21
C PRO A 248 5.69 25.14 8.54
N SER A 249 5.93 26.01 7.56
CA SER A 249 5.96 27.47 7.74
C SER A 249 4.57 28.09 7.53
N LYS A 250 3.90 27.71 6.44
CA LYS A 250 2.60 28.28 6.04
C LYS A 250 1.39 27.48 6.54
N MET A 251 1.63 26.25 7.04
CA MET A 251 0.58 25.30 7.40
C MET A 251 -0.39 25.06 6.22
N GLU A 252 0.13 25.07 4.99
CA GLU A 252 -0.62 24.73 3.78
C GLU A 252 -0.46 23.24 3.51
N GLN A 253 -1.56 22.57 3.20
CA GLN A 253 -1.56 21.14 2.93
C GLN A 253 -1.67 20.89 1.43
N TYR A 254 -0.86 19.96 0.95
CA TYR A 254 -0.82 19.56 -0.44
C TYR A 254 -1.16 18.08 -0.51
N ASP A 255 -2.30 17.78 -1.12
CA ASP A 255 -2.79 16.42 -1.31
C ASP A 255 -2.51 15.97 -2.74
N LEU A 256 -1.68 14.93 -2.89
CA LEU A 256 -1.33 14.32 -4.17
C LEU A 256 -2.02 12.97 -4.39
N SER A 257 -2.89 12.53 -3.46
CA SER A 257 -3.61 11.25 -3.53
C SER A 257 -4.42 11.10 -4.82
N SER A 258 -4.94 12.19 -5.38
CA SER A 258 -5.66 12.17 -6.65
C SER A 258 -4.80 11.79 -7.87
N LEU A 259 -3.47 11.90 -7.76
CA LEU A 259 -2.53 11.51 -8.81
C LEU A 259 -2.14 10.03 -8.72
N VAL A 260 -2.54 9.33 -7.68
CA VAL A 260 -2.25 7.92 -7.47
C VAL A 260 -3.05 7.08 -8.46
N LYS A 261 -2.38 6.17 -9.19
CA LYS A 261 -3.05 5.24 -10.12
C LYS A 261 -2.95 3.81 -9.63
N PHE A 262 -4.04 3.08 -9.62
CA PHE A 262 -4.11 1.72 -9.08
C PHE A 262 -4.51 0.67 -10.12
N GLU A 263 -4.23 -0.60 -9.85
CA GLU A 263 -4.56 -1.73 -10.73
C GLU A 263 -6.06 -1.99 -10.65
N GLY A 264 -6.72 -2.16 -11.80
CA GLY A 264 -8.18 -2.27 -11.88
C GLY A 264 -8.94 -0.93 -11.98
N GLY A 265 -8.24 0.19 -11.86
CA GLY A 265 -8.78 1.53 -12.14
C GLY A 265 -8.82 1.89 -13.63
N SER A 266 -9.46 3.01 -13.96
CA SER A 266 -9.52 3.55 -15.32
C SER A 266 -8.24 4.31 -15.67
N GLY A 267 -7.20 3.58 -16.07
CA GLY A 267 -5.95 4.17 -16.57
C GLY A 267 -4.71 3.39 -16.13
N GLY A 268 -3.81 3.11 -17.07
CA GLY A 268 -2.47 2.59 -16.75
C GLY A 268 -1.61 3.66 -16.07
N ASN A 269 -0.36 3.34 -15.78
CA ASN A 269 0.60 4.26 -15.15
C ASN A 269 0.70 5.64 -15.85
N TRP A 270 1.17 6.65 -15.12
CA TRP A 270 1.67 7.87 -15.78
C TRP A 270 2.88 7.53 -16.63
N TYR A 271 3.13 8.30 -17.68
CA TYR A 271 4.35 8.17 -18.44
C TYR A 271 4.92 9.53 -18.84
N ALA A 272 6.24 9.60 -18.93
CA ALA A 272 6.97 10.72 -19.50
C ALA A 272 7.84 10.21 -20.67
N MET A 273 7.92 11.01 -21.73
CA MET A 273 8.72 10.69 -22.91
C MET A 273 9.92 11.63 -23.00
N GLU A 274 11.10 11.07 -23.21
CA GLU A 274 12.29 11.88 -23.52
C GLU A 274 12.15 12.52 -24.90
N ASN A 275 12.44 13.82 -24.97
CA ASN A 275 12.34 14.59 -26.21
C ASN A 275 13.59 14.39 -27.07
N SER A 276 13.68 13.23 -27.72
CA SER A 276 14.70 12.95 -28.74
C SER A 276 14.13 12.98 -30.15
N ARG A 277 14.92 13.49 -31.11
CA ARG A 277 14.58 13.52 -32.54
C ARG A 277 14.48 12.12 -33.14
N GLU A 278 15.25 11.15 -32.64
CA GLU A 278 15.26 9.77 -33.15
C GLU A 278 14.38 8.84 -32.30
N ARG A 279 13.38 8.20 -32.91
CA ARG A 279 12.40 7.34 -32.21
C ARG A 279 13.02 6.16 -31.43
N VAL A 280 14.14 5.61 -31.88
CA VAL A 280 14.82 4.46 -31.23
C VAL A 280 15.63 4.90 -30.00
N SER A 281 16.14 6.14 -30.01
CA SER A 281 16.85 6.72 -28.88
C SER A 281 15.90 7.20 -27.78
N ARG A 282 14.61 7.43 -28.09
CA ARG A 282 13.62 7.87 -27.10
C ARG A 282 13.52 6.86 -25.96
N ARG A 283 13.57 7.39 -24.74
CA ARG A 283 13.22 6.66 -23.53
C ARG A 283 11.82 7.05 -23.09
N LYS A 284 11.12 6.06 -22.57
CA LYS A 284 9.80 6.23 -21.94
C LYS A 284 9.93 5.84 -20.49
N TYR A 285 9.43 6.68 -19.61
CA TYR A 285 9.49 6.47 -18.17
C TYR A 285 8.08 6.26 -17.69
N TYR A 286 7.77 5.06 -17.19
CA TYR A 286 6.55 4.84 -16.45
C TYR A 286 6.72 5.33 -15.03
N ILE A 287 5.72 6.02 -14.51
CA ILE A 287 5.74 6.67 -13.20
C ILE A 287 4.41 6.37 -12.49
N ASN A 288 4.48 6.11 -11.19
CA ASN A 288 3.35 6.21 -10.29
C ASN A 288 3.67 7.17 -9.13
N VAL A 289 2.63 7.67 -8.46
CA VAL A 289 2.73 8.63 -7.36
C VAL A 289 2.46 7.91 -6.05
N CYS A 290 3.39 7.98 -5.09
CA CYS A 290 3.27 7.40 -3.74
C CYS A 290 2.99 5.88 -3.66
N ARG A 291 3.14 5.13 -4.75
CA ARG A 291 2.93 3.67 -4.79
C ARG A 291 3.75 3.00 -5.88
N PRO A 292 3.83 1.66 -5.93
CA PRO A 292 4.44 0.95 -7.06
C PRO A 292 3.67 1.14 -8.37
N LEU A 293 4.33 0.85 -9.49
CA LEU A 293 3.70 0.84 -10.80
C LEU A 293 2.60 -0.24 -10.87
N ASN A 294 1.51 0.08 -11.56
CA ASN A 294 0.63 -0.96 -12.11
C ASN A 294 1.47 -1.91 -12.99
N PRO A 295 1.17 -3.22 -13.05
CA PRO A 295 2.06 -4.19 -13.69
C PRO A 295 2.49 -3.79 -15.12
N VAL A 296 3.79 -3.59 -15.32
CA VAL A 296 4.42 -3.37 -16.63
C VAL A 296 5.40 -4.50 -16.88
N ARG A 297 5.29 -5.16 -18.05
CA ARG A 297 6.15 -6.30 -18.40
C ARG A 297 7.63 -5.93 -18.34
N GLY A 298 8.38 -6.62 -17.49
CA GLY A 298 9.83 -6.47 -17.33
C GLY A 298 10.25 -5.41 -16.30
N CYS A 299 9.34 -4.55 -15.84
CA CYS A 299 9.60 -3.66 -14.73
C CYS A 299 9.57 -4.42 -13.41
N ASP A 300 10.32 -3.93 -12.43
CA ASP A 300 10.28 -4.45 -11.06
C ASP A 300 8.91 -4.12 -10.44
N ARG A 301 8.35 -5.08 -9.71
CA ARG A 301 7.02 -4.99 -9.10
C ARG A 301 6.92 -3.88 -8.06
N TYR A 302 7.99 -3.62 -7.32
CA TYR A 302 8.01 -2.63 -6.25
C TYR A 302 8.48 -1.25 -6.75
N ALA A 303 8.94 -1.14 -8.00
CA ALA A 303 9.37 0.12 -8.55
C ALA A 303 8.19 1.07 -8.75
N SER A 304 8.37 2.32 -8.33
CA SER A 304 7.46 3.42 -8.64
C SER A 304 7.79 4.08 -9.98
N VAL A 305 9.02 3.86 -10.49
CA VAL A 305 9.48 4.37 -11.79
C VAL A 305 10.28 3.30 -12.53
N CYS A 306 10.01 3.16 -13.82
CA CYS A 306 10.69 2.20 -14.70
C CYS A 306 11.01 2.84 -16.06
N GLN A 307 12.16 2.50 -16.64
CA GLN A 307 12.59 3.02 -17.93
C GLN A 307 12.46 1.97 -19.04
N MET A 308 11.78 2.36 -20.10
CA MET A 308 11.57 1.60 -21.31
C MET A 308 12.38 2.19 -22.46
N ARG A 309 12.81 1.32 -23.37
CA ARG A 309 13.45 1.64 -24.65
C ARG A 309 12.68 1.02 -25.80
N TYR A 310 12.81 1.59 -26.97
CA TYR A 310 12.23 1.04 -28.18
C TYR A 310 13.26 0.24 -28.97
N GLU A 311 12.91 -0.99 -29.32
CA GLU A 311 13.70 -1.87 -30.19
C GLU A 311 12.88 -2.21 -31.42
N ILE A 312 13.52 -2.35 -32.58
CA ILE A 312 12.85 -2.84 -33.77
C ILE A 312 12.84 -4.37 -33.71
N LYS A 313 11.67 -4.97 -33.56
CA LYS A 313 11.46 -6.43 -33.61
C LYS A 313 10.50 -6.73 -34.76
N GLU A 314 10.94 -7.59 -35.68
CA GLU A 314 10.13 -8.04 -36.83
C GLU A 314 9.52 -6.88 -37.65
N GLY A 315 10.27 -5.78 -37.82
CA GLY A 315 9.82 -4.61 -38.58
C GLY A 315 8.88 -3.65 -37.82
N SER A 316 8.57 -3.92 -36.55
CA SER A 316 7.74 -3.07 -35.68
C SER A 316 8.55 -2.52 -34.49
N LEU A 317 8.21 -1.32 -34.01
CA LEU A 317 8.77 -0.78 -32.77
C LEU A 317 8.12 -1.50 -31.58
N ALA A 318 8.92 -2.26 -30.84
CA ALA A 318 8.54 -2.92 -29.60
C ALA A 318 9.12 -2.18 -28.39
N GLU A 319 8.28 -1.92 -27.39
CA GLU A 319 8.69 -1.38 -26.11
C GLU A 319 9.32 -2.50 -25.26
N THR A 320 10.54 -2.27 -24.78
CA THR A 320 11.32 -3.24 -24.00
C THR A 320 11.89 -2.55 -22.77
N VAL A 321 11.97 -3.26 -21.65
CA VAL A 321 12.55 -2.69 -20.43
C VAL A 321 14.04 -2.44 -20.63
N SER A 322 14.49 -1.24 -20.26
CA SER A 322 15.91 -0.89 -20.19
C SER A 322 16.42 -0.85 -18.77
N ILE A 323 15.65 -0.26 -17.84
CA ILE A 323 15.95 -0.23 -16.41
C ILE A 323 14.65 -0.58 -15.70
N SER A 324 14.63 -1.73 -15.03
CA SER A 324 13.43 -2.27 -14.39
C SER A 324 12.99 -1.47 -13.16
N ASN A 325 13.93 -0.84 -12.46
CA ASN A 325 13.69 -0.12 -11.23
C ASN A 325 14.54 1.17 -11.16
N LEU A 326 13.89 2.33 -11.23
CA LEU A 326 14.50 3.65 -11.06
C LEU A 326 14.24 4.26 -9.68
N GLY A 327 13.59 3.52 -8.78
CA GLY A 327 13.29 3.95 -7.43
C GLY A 327 11.94 3.41 -6.94
N VAL A 328 11.86 3.25 -5.62
CA VAL A 328 10.70 2.80 -4.86
C VAL A 328 10.20 3.96 -4.00
N ALA A 329 8.89 4.22 -4.03
CA ALA A 329 8.24 5.20 -3.15
C ALA A 329 8.21 4.67 -1.70
N LYS A 330 9.19 5.08 -0.90
CA LYS A 330 9.27 4.76 0.54
C LYS A 330 8.84 5.90 1.45
N THR A 331 8.85 7.12 0.93
CA THR A 331 8.53 8.35 1.64
C THR A 331 7.58 9.19 0.81
N GLY A 332 6.64 9.85 1.48
CA GLY A 332 5.70 10.77 0.85
C GLY A 332 6.36 12.06 0.34
N PRO A 333 5.55 13.01 -0.17
CA PRO A 333 6.06 14.28 -0.68
C PRO A 333 6.71 15.13 0.42
N VAL A 334 7.67 15.95 0.02
CA VAL A 334 8.39 16.90 0.89
C VAL A 334 8.31 18.30 0.28
N VAL A 335 8.17 19.32 1.12
CA VAL A 335 8.24 20.73 0.71
C VAL A 335 9.68 21.21 0.84
N GLU A 336 10.30 21.66 -0.25
CA GLU A 336 11.62 22.29 -0.25
C GLU A 336 11.59 23.74 0.24
N GLU A 337 12.74 24.29 0.60
CA GLU A 337 12.89 25.72 0.98
C GLU A 337 12.40 26.69 -0.12
N SER A 338 12.47 26.27 -1.39
CA SER A 338 11.96 27.03 -2.53
C SER A 338 10.43 27.12 -2.57
N GLY A 339 9.73 26.39 -1.70
CA GLY A 339 8.29 26.17 -1.75
C GLY A 339 7.84 25.14 -2.78
N SER A 340 8.77 24.46 -3.46
CA SER A 340 8.47 23.40 -4.42
C SER A 340 8.17 22.08 -3.72
N LEU A 341 7.22 21.32 -4.24
CA LEU A 341 6.92 19.97 -3.76
C LEU A 341 7.78 18.95 -4.49
N VAL A 342 8.34 18.00 -3.75
CA VAL A 342 9.26 16.99 -4.30
C VAL A 342 8.86 15.61 -3.81
N LEU A 343 8.80 14.67 -4.74
CA LEU A 343 8.80 13.23 -4.46
C LEU A 343 10.21 12.67 -4.73
N GLU A 344 10.75 11.95 -3.76
CA GLU A 344 12.03 11.26 -3.89
C GLU A 344 11.83 9.74 -3.76
N TYR A 345 12.21 9.02 -4.80
CA TYR A 345 12.17 7.56 -4.85
C TYR A 345 13.59 7.01 -4.84
N VAL A 346 13.84 6.05 -3.96
CA VAL A 346 15.17 5.54 -3.65
C VAL A 346 15.24 4.02 -3.85
N ASN A 347 16.41 3.41 -3.66
CA ASN A 347 16.62 1.96 -3.78
C ASN A 347 16.23 1.38 -5.16
N GLY A 348 16.58 2.09 -6.23
CA GLY A 348 16.48 1.56 -7.59
C GLY A 348 17.52 0.48 -7.89
N SER A 349 17.58 0.03 -9.15
CA SER A 349 18.60 -0.90 -9.62
C SER A 349 20.00 -0.33 -9.44
N ALA A 350 20.99 -1.21 -9.27
CA ALA A 350 22.40 -0.82 -9.19
C ALA A 350 22.84 -0.09 -10.47
N CYS A 351 23.59 0.99 -10.31
CA CYS A 351 24.15 1.79 -11.40
C CYS A 351 25.54 2.32 -11.04
N THR A 352 26.27 2.76 -12.07
CA THR A 352 27.62 3.30 -11.91
C THR A 352 27.61 4.76 -12.30
N THR A 353 28.10 5.62 -11.42
CA THR A 353 28.26 7.05 -11.67
C THR A 353 29.44 7.32 -12.63
N SER A 354 29.54 8.55 -13.14
CA SER A 354 30.61 8.95 -14.07
C SER A 354 32.03 8.85 -13.47
N ASP A 355 32.16 8.93 -12.13
CA ASP A 355 33.39 8.71 -11.38
C ASP A 355 33.65 7.24 -11.02
N GLY A 356 32.83 6.30 -11.52
CA GLY A 356 33.02 4.87 -11.36
C GLY A 356 32.50 4.28 -10.05
N ARG A 357 31.80 5.06 -9.22
CA ARG A 357 31.22 4.56 -7.95
C ARG A 357 29.94 3.77 -8.21
N LEU A 358 29.83 2.63 -7.54
CA LEU A 358 28.60 1.84 -7.53
C LEU A 358 27.60 2.49 -6.57
N THR A 359 26.40 2.73 -7.07
CA THR A 359 25.26 3.26 -6.31
C THR A 359 23.97 2.63 -6.83
N THR A 360 22.82 3.13 -6.41
CA THR A 360 21.50 2.75 -6.92
C THR A 360 20.83 3.94 -7.58
N TYR A 361 19.99 3.69 -8.58
CA TYR A 361 19.14 4.73 -9.15
C TYR A 361 18.20 5.32 -8.08
N SER A 362 17.98 6.63 -8.21
CA SER A 362 16.95 7.38 -7.51
C SER A 362 16.20 8.24 -8.51
N THR A 363 14.93 8.50 -8.26
CA THR A 363 14.11 9.40 -9.07
C THR A 363 13.63 10.55 -8.23
N ARG A 364 13.77 11.79 -8.73
CA ARG A 364 13.27 13.00 -8.09
C ARG A 364 12.26 13.67 -9.00
N ILE A 365 11.04 13.86 -8.51
CA ILE A 365 9.94 14.47 -9.25
C ILE A 365 9.58 15.79 -8.56
N HIS A 366 9.81 16.90 -9.25
CA HIS A 366 9.40 18.22 -8.78
C HIS A 366 7.97 18.49 -9.27
N LEU A 367 7.05 18.71 -8.34
CA LEU A 367 5.68 19.09 -8.63
C LEU A 367 5.57 20.61 -8.53
N VAL A 368 5.23 21.23 -9.66
CA VAL A 368 5.01 22.66 -9.77
C VAL A 368 3.55 22.88 -10.17
N CYS A 369 2.83 23.69 -9.40
CA CYS A 369 1.45 24.04 -9.71
C CYS A 369 1.42 24.96 -10.94
N GLY A 370 0.96 24.44 -12.08
CA GLY A 370 0.59 25.24 -13.24
C GLY A 370 -0.86 25.72 -13.10
N ARG A 371 -1.13 27.01 -13.33
CA ARG A 371 -2.49 27.57 -13.30
C ARG A 371 -3.35 27.20 -14.52
N GLU A 372 -3.04 26.11 -15.21
CA GLU A 372 -3.82 25.65 -16.36
C GLU A 372 -4.80 24.55 -15.93
N ASN A 373 -6.03 24.64 -16.43
CA ASN A 373 -7.11 23.69 -16.17
C ASN A 373 -6.62 22.24 -16.40
N LEU A 374 -7.17 21.29 -15.62
CA LEU A 374 -6.95 19.83 -15.67
C LEU A 374 -7.24 19.15 -17.05
N VAL A 375 -7.29 19.92 -18.13
CA VAL A 375 -7.53 19.46 -19.50
C VAL A 375 -6.28 19.76 -20.33
N SER A 376 -5.34 18.82 -20.31
CA SER A 376 -4.36 18.48 -21.37
C SER A 376 -2.98 18.15 -20.80
N ALA A 377 -2.83 16.94 -20.27
CA ALA A 377 -1.56 16.24 -20.32
C ALA A 377 -1.82 14.99 -21.19
N VAL A 378 -1.48 15.09 -22.48
CA VAL A 378 -1.52 14.01 -23.48
C VAL A 378 -0.15 13.33 -23.55
#